data_AF-A0A2V9TWP9-F1
#
_entry.id   AF-A0A2V9TWP9-F1
#
_cell.length_a   1.000
_cell.length_b   1.000
_cell.length_c   1.000
_cell.angle_alpha   90.00
_cell.angle_beta   90.00
_cell.angle_gamma   90.00
#
_symmetry.space_group_name_H-M   'P 1'
#
loop_
_entity.id
_entity.type
_entity.pdbx_description
1 polymer ?
#
loop_
_entity_poly.entity_id
_entity_poly.type
_entity_poly.pdbx_seq_one_letter_code
_entity_poly.pdbx_strand_id
1 'polypeptide(L)'
;MGKTVVERWIDRVRELGVGILSVVDRDEQSPVRITDWVKEGVEQILLILSGSYAEIDFADLIQFHHQGRNRITRVFDKKGPLGISLLNRGAVLKSGLRCGLDETLKSSRYNFRGYVSRLSSTMAYRQLVEDALEGRCGIQPAGHQADEKIWIDATARVDASARIQGPCYIGAHTRIHAGVIVTGYSSVEQNCEIDMGTTLDHACILPNTYLAPGLHVRNSVVDGARLEQLERGVTVDLGRAALAARRYHVPSAVTRTASAASEGGNLIGCDWGTDAQALMPVRGDTHDV
;
A
#
# COMPACT_ATOMS: atom_id res chain seq x y z
N MET A 1 -1.97 0.33 8.27
CA MET A 1 -2.44 0.01 9.62
C MET A 1 -3.88 -0.51 9.61
N GLY A 2 -4.91 0.28 9.29
CA GLY A 2 -6.27 -0.26 9.06
C GLY A 2 -6.94 0.23 7.78
N LYS A 3 -6.24 1.10 7.05
CA LYS A 3 -6.60 1.61 5.73
C LYS A 3 -5.37 1.51 4.84
N THR A 4 -5.58 1.20 3.57
CA THR A 4 -4.53 1.21 2.55
C THR A 4 -4.02 2.63 2.29
N VAL A 5 -2.82 2.75 1.70
CA VAL A 5 -2.27 4.05 1.29
C VAL A 5 -3.23 4.76 0.32
N VAL A 6 -3.90 3.98 -0.54
CA VAL A 6 -4.93 4.45 -1.48
C VAL A 6 -6.12 5.07 -0.77
N GLU A 7 -6.70 4.36 0.20
CA GLU A 7 -7.84 4.84 0.99
C GLU A 7 -7.49 6.13 1.74
N ARG A 8 -6.25 6.26 2.24
CA ARG A 8 -5.81 7.49 2.88
C ARG A 8 -5.67 8.66 1.91
N TRP A 9 -5.23 8.40 0.68
CA TRP A 9 -5.26 9.42 -0.37
C TRP A 9 -6.70 9.83 -0.69
N ILE A 10 -7.63 8.88 -0.80
CA ILE A 10 -9.06 9.14 -1.05
C ILE A 10 -9.64 10.06 0.04
N ASP A 11 -9.42 9.75 1.31
CA ASP A 11 -9.95 10.55 2.42
C ASP A 11 -9.43 11.99 2.39
N ARG A 12 -8.12 12.20 2.14
CA ARG A 12 -7.52 13.54 2.08
C ARG A 12 -8.00 14.36 0.89
N VAL A 13 -8.37 13.72 -0.22
CA VAL A 13 -8.80 14.40 -1.45
C VAL A 13 -10.29 14.73 -1.42
N ARG A 14 -11.11 13.93 -0.74
CA ARG A 14 -12.56 14.15 -0.60
C ARG A 14 -12.92 15.49 0.03
N GLU A 15 -12.08 16.03 0.90
CA GLU A 15 -12.31 17.31 1.59
C GLU A 15 -12.02 18.54 0.70
N LEU A 16 -11.44 18.35 -0.50
CA LEU A 16 -10.90 19.43 -1.32
C LEU A 16 -11.72 19.75 -2.58
N GLY A 17 -12.88 19.12 -2.76
CA GLY A 17 -13.75 19.37 -3.92
C GLY A 17 -13.13 18.97 -5.27
N VAL A 18 -12.08 18.13 -5.27
CA VAL A 18 -11.47 17.60 -6.49
C VAL A 18 -12.40 16.55 -7.10
N GLY A 19 -12.74 16.73 -8.38
CA GLY A 19 -13.80 15.99 -9.06
C GLY A 19 -13.62 14.48 -9.04
N ILE A 20 -12.41 13.95 -9.30
CA ILE A 20 -12.11 12.51 -9.22
C ILE A 20 -10.62 12.26 -8.88
N LEU A 21 -10.39 11.29 -8.00
CA LEU A 21 -9.08 10.70 -7.70
C LEU A 21 -8.95 9.37 -8.45
N SER A 22 -7.92 9.24 -9.30
CA SER A 22 -7.49 7.94 -9.81
C SER A 22 -6.23 7.52 -9.07
N VAL A 23 -6.31 6.37 -8.40
CA VAL A 23 -5.11 5.68 -7.92
C VAL A 23 -4.88 4.51 -8.84
N VAL A 24 -3.74 4.52 -9.51
CA VAL A 24 -3.40 3.48 -10.48
C VAL A 24 -2.23 2.69 -9.95
N ASP A 25 -2.44 1.37 -9.85
CA ASP A 25 -1.35 0.45 -9.59
C ASP A 25 -0.54 0.24 -10.87
N ARG A 26 0.79 0.19 -10.77
CA ARG A 26 1.64 0.13 -11.98
C ARG A 26 1.40 -1.13 -12.83
N ASP A 27 0.92 -2.20 -12.21
CA ASP A 27 0.72 -3.50 -12.85
C ASP A 27 -0.70 -3.72 -13.42
N GLU A 28 -1.67 -2.87 -13.08
CA GLU A 28 -3.00 -3.00 -13.67
C GLU A 28 -3.04 -2.39 -15.08
N GLN A 29 -3.02 -3.27 -16.08
CA GLN A 29 -3.41 -3.00 -17.47
C GLN A 29 -4.91 -2.66 -17.62
N SER A 30 -5.60 -2.27 -16.54
CA SER A 30 -6.93 -1.67 -16.69
C SER A 30 -6.70 -0.24 -17.16
N PRO A 31 -7.10 0.14 -18.39
CA PRO A 31 -7.15 1.54 -18.73
C PRO A 31 -8.22 2.12 -17.82
N VAL A 32 -7.82 2.72 -16.69
CA VAL A 32 -8.70 3.64 -15.99
C VAL A 32 -9.25 4.53 -17.08
N ARG A 33 -10.57 4.51 -17.27
CA ARG A 33 -11.22 5.23 -18.35
C ARG A 33 -11.28 6.70 -17.99
N ILE A 34 -10.10 7.31 -17.81
CA ILE A 34 -9.92 8.73 -17.57
C ILE A 34 -10.64 9.52 -18.67
N THR A 35 -10.74 8.96 -19.89
CA THR A 35 -11.51 9.52 -21.01
C THR A 35 -13.03 9.54 -20.81
N ASP A 36 -13.61 8.64 -20.03
CA ASP A 36 -15.06 8.62 -19.78
C ASP A 36 -15.44 9.68 -18.73
N TRP A 37 -14.60 9.89 -17.72
CA TRP A 37 -14.79 10.96 -16.73
C TRP A 37 -14.66 12.37 -17.31
N VAL A 38 -13.81 12.53 -18.31
CA VAL A 38 -13.75 13.80 -19.06
C VAL A 38 -15.06 14.06 -19.79
N LYS A 39 -15.81 13.03 -20.20
CA LYS A 39 -17.14 13.22 -20.82
C LYS A 39 -18.20 13.60 -19.79
N GLU A 40 -18.05 13.17 -18.54
CA GLU A 40 -18.94 13.48 -17.41
C GLU A 40 -18.76 14.89 -16.82
N GLY A 41 -17.83 15.69 -17.36
CA GLY A 41 -17.69 17.10 -16.98
C GLY A 41 -16.64 17.39 -15.89
N VAL A 42 -15.75 16.44 -15.61
CA VAL A 42 -14.66 16.65 -14.63
C VAL A 42 -13.62 17.60 -15.19
N GLU A 43 -13.45 18.75 -14.53
CA GLU A 43 -12.51 19.80 -14.95
C GLU A 43 -11.06 19.53 -14.53
N GLN A 44 -10.87 18.86 -13.39
CA GLN A 44 -9.55 18.55 -12.83
C GLN A 44 -9.46 17.11 -12.34
N ILE A 45 -8.34 16.47 -12.66
CA ILE A 45 -8.08 15.07 -12.37
C ILE A 45 -6.77 14.99 -11.58
N LEU A 46 -6.85 14.43 -10.38
CA LEU A 46 -5.68 14.13 -9.57
C LEU A 46 -5.31 12.66 -9.79
N LEU A 47 -4.11 12.45 -10.32
CA LEU A 47 -3.51 11.14 -10.55
C LEU A 47 -2.48 10.85 -9.46
N ILE A 48 -2.63 9.73 -8.77
CA ILE A 48 -1.67 9.27 -7.77
C ILE A 48 -1.25 7.85 -8.15
N LEU A 49 0.02 7.67 -8.51
CA LEU A 49 0.59 6.36 -8.72
C LEU A 49 1.03 5.78 -7.38
N SER A 50 0.77 4.50 -7.17
CA SER A 50 1.32 3.75 -6.03
C SER A 50 2.86 3.81 -6.08
N GLY A 51 3.48 4.06 -4.92
CA GLY A 51 4.95 4.09 -4.78
C GLY A 51 5.51 5.19 -3.90
N SER A 52 4.70 6.14 -3.44
CA SER A 52 5.11 7.13 -2.43
C SER A 52 3.93 7.59 -1.57
N TYR A 53 4.20 7.82 -0.30
CA TYR A 53 3.34 8.55 0.62
C TYR A 53 3.94 9.93 0.87
N ALA A 54 3.15 10.98 0.70
CA ALA A 54 3.60 12.35 0.92
C ALA A 54 2.49 13.21 1.53
N GLU A 55 2.84 14.05 2.50
CA GLU A 55 1.91 14.95 3.17
C GLU A 55 1.70 16.24 2.39
N ILE A 56 1.32 16.11 1.12
CA ILE A 56 1.15 17.25 0.22
C ILE A 56 -0.04 18.09 0.68
N ASP A 57 0.18 19.40 0.75
CA ASP A 57 -0.90 20.38 0.76
C ASP A 57 -1.46 20.50 -0.66
N PHE A 58 -2.63 19.91 -0.86
CA PHE A 58 -3.29 19.90 -2.15
C PHE A 58 -3.89 21.26 -2.51
N ALA A 59 -4.25 22.09 -1.53
CA ALA A 59 -4.76 23.43 -1.82
C ALA A 59 -3.67 24.28 -2.48
N ASP A 60 -2.44 24.23 -1.95
CA ASP A 60 -1.28 24.90 -2.55
C ASP A 60 -0.94 24.32 -3.94
N LEU A 61 -1.01 22.99 -4.09
CA LEU A 61 -0.81 22.34 -5.40
C LEU A 61 -1.82 22.82 -6.45
N ILE A 62 -3.10 22.90 -6.08
CA ILE A 62 -4.19 23.36 -6.95
C ILE A 62 -4.00 24.84 -7.28
N GLN A 63 -3.65 25.66 -6.29
CA GLN A 63 -3.37 27.08 -6.48
C GLN A 63 -2.20 27.30 -7.46
N PHE A 64 -1.09 26.60 -7.27
CA PHE A 64 0.05 26.63 -8.18
C PHE A 64 -0.33 26.21 -9.61
N HIS A 65 -1.15 25.17 -9.74
CA HIS A 65 -1.63 24.69 -11.03
C HIS A 65 -2.46 25.75 -11.77
N HIS A 66 -3.38 26.41 -11.07
CA HIS A 66 -4.23 27.46 -11.63
C HIS A 66 -3.46 28.74 -11.96
N GLN A 67 -2.64 29.25 -11.03
CA GLN A 67 -1.89 30.49 -11.21
C GLN A 67 -0.90 30.38 -12.39
N GLY A 68 -0.25 29.23 -12.54
CA GLY A 68 0.65 28.96 -13.67
C GLY A 68 -0.07 28.64 -14.99
N ARG A 69 -1.42 28.56 -15.01
CA ARG A 69 -2.22 28.06 -16.14
C ARG A 69 -1.67 26.72 -16.69
N ASN A 70 -1.22 25.88 -15.77
CA ASN A 70 -0.54 24.63 -16.09
C ASN A 70 -1.56 23.61 -16.61
N ARG A 71 -1.22 22.85 -17.65
CA ARG A 71 -2.09 21.76 -18.13
C ARG A 71 -1.87 20.47 -17.35
N ILE A 72 -0.62 20.23 -16.98
CA ILE A 72 -0.17 19.10 -16.17
C ILE A 72 0.82 19.67 -15.16
N THR A 73 0.57 19.45 -13.88
CA THR A 73 1.53 19.71 -12.79
C THR A 73 1.94 18.38 -12.19
N ARG A 74 3.24 18.13 -12.08
CA ARG A 74 3.81 16.94 -11.42
C ARG A 74 4.50 17.34 -10.12
N VAL A 75 4.34 16.53 -9.09
CA VAL A 75 4.93 16.76 -7.77
C VAL A 75 6.29 16.06 -7.66
N PHE A 76 7.28 16.81 -7.20
CA PHE A 76 8.65 16.35 -6.98
C PHE A 76 9.10 16.68 -5.57
N ASP A 77 10.03 15.89 -5.03
CA ASP A 77 10.85 16.30 -3.91
C ASP A 77 12.32 16.47 -4.35
N LYS A 78 13.25 16.44 -3.37
CA LYS A 78 14.70 16.51 -3.61
C LYS A 78 15.27 15.32 -4.40
N LYS A 79 14.72 14.12 -4.25
CA LYS A 79 15.21 12.89 -4.91
C LYS A 79 14.53 12.63 -6.26
N GLY A 80 13.37 13.23 -6.54
CA GLY A 80 12.71 13.08 -7.84
C GLY A 80 11.18 13.15 -7.79
N PRO A 81 10.49 12.66 -8.83
CA PRO A 81 9.03 12.66 -8.89
C PRO A 81 8.42 11.77 -7.81
N LEU A 82 7.25 12.15 -7.30
CA LEU A 82 6.51 11.41 -6.26
C LEU A 82 5.34 10.57 -6.82
N GLY A 83 5.19 10.50 -8.14
CA GLY A 83 4.07 9.78 -8.77
C GLY A 83 2.72 10.49 -8.66
N ILE A 84 2.71 11.77 -8.23
CA ILE A 84 1.48 12.55 -8.01
C ILE A 84 1.41 13.66 -9.04
N SER A 85 0.28 13.75 -9.74
CA SER A 85 0.09 14.69 -10.84
C SER A 85 -1.33 15.25 -10.86
N LEU A 86 -1.43 16.56 -11.09
CA LEU A 86 -2.70 17.25 -11.30
C LEU A 86 -2.85 17.62 -12.78
N LEU A 87 -3.96 17.20 -13.38
CA LEU A 87 -4.25 17.39 -14.79
C LEU A 87 -5.55 18.17 -14.97
N ASN A 88 -5.55 19.10 -15.92
CA ASN A 88 -6.79 19.69 -16.41
C ASN A 88 -7.45 18.79 -17.45
N ARG A 89 -8.77 18.89 -17.59
CA ARG A 89 -9.59 18.20 -18.58
C ARG A 89 -9.00 18.21 -19.99
N GLY A 90 -8.57 19.38 -20.44
CA GLY A 90 -7.98 19.56 -21.77
C GLY A 90 -6.63 18.86 -21.97
N ALA A 91 -5.91 18.48 -20.90
CA ALA A 91 -4.69 17.70 -21.00
C ALA A 91 -5.01 16.23 -21.33
N VAL A 92 -6.04 15.66 -20.70
CA VAL A 92 -6.42 14.26 -20.87
C VAL A 92 -6.93 13.96 -22.28
N LEU A 93 -7.78 14.81 -22.85
CA LEU A 93 -8.34 14.61 -24.20
C LEU A 93 -7.29 14.61 -25.31
N LYS A 94 -6.20 15.40 -25.16
CA LYS A 94 -5.17 15.52 -26.20
C LYS A 94 -4.09 14.46 -26.12
N SER A 95 -3.92 13.82 -24.96
CA SER A 95 -2.76 12.97 -24.70
C SER A 95 -3.05 11.47 -24.85
N GLY A 96 -4.31 11.06 -25.05
CA GLY A 96 -4.66 9.64 -25.17
C GLY A 96 -4.09 8.81 -24.01
N LEU A 97 -4.02 9.42 -22.82
CA LEU A 97 -3.22 8.98 -21.68
C LEU A 97 -3.51 7.51 -21.37
N ARG A 98 -2.58 6.63 -21.72
CA ARG A 98 -2.42 5.35 -21.07
C ARG A 98 -1.79 5.64 -19.72
N CYS A 99 -2.38 5.12 -18.64
CA CYS A 99 -1.90 5.43 -17.31
C CYS A 99 -0.43 5.01 -17.16
N GLY A 100 0.41 5.94 -16.72
CA GLY A 100 1.86 5.89 -16.94
C GLY A 100 2.28 7.14 -17.70
N LEU A 101 2.30 8.27 -17.00
CA LEU A 101 2.61 9.58 -17.54
C LEU A 101 3.96 9.57 -18.25
N ASP A 102 3.93 9.49 -19.58
CA ASP A 102 5.10 9.60 -20.44
C ASP A 102 5.91 10.86 -20.07
N GLU A 103 7.20 10.69 -19.81
CA GLU A 103 8.12 11.78 -19.44
C GLU A 103 8.17 12.86 -20.53
N THR A 104 7.80 12.51 -21.76
CA THR A 104 7.76 13.41 -22.93
C THR A 104 6.68 14.50 -22.85
N LEU A 105 5.64 14.33 -22.03
CA LEU A 105 4.61 15.35 -21.86
C LEU A 105 5.15 16.53 -21.07
N LYS A 106 5.20 17.71 -21.72
CA LYS A 106 5.58 18.98 -21.09
C LYS A 106 4.69 19.23 -19.87
N SER A 107 5.29 19.14 -18.69
CA SER A 107 4.63 19.28 -17.40
C SER A 107 5.36 20.30 -16.54
N SER A 108 4.61 20.99 -15.70
CA SER A 108 5.15 21.94 -14.74
C SER A 108 5.55 21.21 -13.47
N ARG A 109 6.68 21.60 -12.90
CA ARG A 109 7.25 20.98 -11.70
C ARG A 109 6.84 21.74 -10.45
N TYR A 110 6.13 21.07 -9.56
CA TYR A 110 5.83 21.55 -8.22
C TYR A 110 6.76 20.85 -7.21
N ASN A 111 7.56 21.63 -6.49
CA ASN A 111 8.56 21.10 -5.56
C ASN A 111 8.00 21.06 -4.13
N PHE A 112 7.67 19.87 -3.66
CA PHE A 112 7.19 19.62 -2.31
C PHE A 112 8.36 19.50 -1.32
N ARG A 113 8.20 20.12 -0.15
CA ARG A 113 9.16 20.10 0.97
C ARG A 113 8.42 19.75 2.26
N GLY A 114 8.04 18.49 2.42
CA GLY A 114 7.41 17.98 3.63
C GLY A 114 7.77 16.52 3.86
N TYR A 115 6.98 15.83 4.69
CA TYR A 115 7.19 14.40 4.95
C TYR A 115 6.92 13.58 3.69
N VAL A 116 7.89 12.76 3.31
CA VAL A 116 7.83 11.86 2.15
C VAL A 116 8.42 10.52 2.54
N SER A 117 7.66 9.45 2.34
CA SER A 117 8.14 8.08 2.37
C SER A 117 7.98 7.44 1.00
N ARG A 118 9.08 6.94 0.43
CA ARG A 118 9.07 6.23 -0.86
C ARG A 118 8.83 4.76 -0.61
N LEU A 119 7.70 4.25 -1.04
CA LEU A 119 7.29 2.87 -0.85
C LEU A 119 7.88 1.96 -1.94
N SER A 120 9.18 2.09 -2.19
CA SER A 120 9.91 1.27 -3.18
C SER A 120 10.48 -0.01 -2.59
N SER A 121 10.38 -0.20 -1.27
CA SER A 121 10.80 -1.42 -0.56
C SER A 121 9.95 -1.65 0.69
N THR A 122 9.94 -2.89 1.14
CA THR A 122 9.32 -3.33 2.42
C THR A 122 9.95 -2.65 3.62
N MET A 123 11.26 -2.39 3.60
CA MET A 123 11.94 -1.59 4.63
C MET A 123 11.39 -0.17 4.71
N ALA A 124 11.11 0.47 3.56
CA ALA A 124 10.54 1.82 3.56
C ALA A 124 9.08 1.82 4.03
N TYR A 125 8.32 0.78 3.68
CA TYR A 125 6.99 0.56 4.26
C TYR A 125 7.07 0.41 5.79
N ARG A 126 8.01 -0.40 6.28
CA ARG A 126 8.25 -0.60 7.70
C ARG A 126 8.58 0.71 8.41
N GLN A 127 9.48 1.51 7.84
CA GLN A 127 9.82 2.84 8.38
C GLN A 127 8.60 3.75 8.45
N LEU A 128 7.74 3.74 7.41
CA LEU A 128 6.50 4.52 7.42
C LEU A 128 5.57 4.10 8.57
N VAL A 129 5.49 2.80 8.86
CA VAL A 129 4.71 2.28 9.99
C VAL A 129 5.27 2.74 11.32
N GLU A 130 6.59 2.67 11.51
CA GLU A 130 7.24 3.15 12.73
C GLU A 130 7.01 4.65 12.90
N ASP A 131 7.18 5.43 11.83
CA ASP A 131 6.90 6.86 11.81
C ASP A 131 5.44 7.17 12.19
N ALA A 132 4.48 6.35 11.74
CA ALA A 132 3.07 6.49 12.09
C ALA A 132 2.80 6.17 13.57
N LEU A 133 3.38 5.09 14.10
CA LEU A 133 3.22 4.70 15.51
C LEU A 133 3.89 5.69 16.47
N GLU A 134 4.95 6.36 16.02
CA GLU A 134 5.63 7.40 16.79
C GLU A 134 5.00 8.80 16.63
N GLY A 135 4.08 8.98 15.68
CA GLY A 135 3.49 10.28 15.37
C GLY A 135 4.46 11.24 14.66
N ARG A 136 5.49 10.72 13.97
CA ARG A 136 6.40 11.49 13.10
C ARG A 136 5.76 11.88 11.77
N CYS A 137 4.65 11.26 11.40
CA CYS A 137 3.85 11.57 10.22
C CYS A 137 2.37 11.70 10.59
N GLY A 138 1.57 12.29 9.71
CA GLY A 138 0.13 12.49 9.85
C GLY A 138 -0.70 11.20 9.71
N ILE A 139 -0.07 10.03 9.57
CA ILE A 139 -0.77 8.75 9.60
C ILE A 139 -1.13 8.42 11.05
N GLN A 140 -2.41 8.53 11.38
CA GLN A 140 -2.92 8.03 12.66
C GLN A 140 -3.38 6.57 12.53
N PRO A 141 -2.98 5.67 13.47
CA PRO A 141 -3.53 4.32 13.55
C PRO A 141 -5.05 4.36 13.79
N ALA A 142 -5.77 3.39 13.22
CA ALA A 142 -7.21 3.27 13.45
C ALA A 142 -7.51 2.69 14.85
N GLY A 143 -8.75 2.83 15.33
CA GLY A 143 -9.14 2.31 16.63
C GLY A 143 -8.86 3.27 17.78
N HIS A 144 -8.84 2.72 18.99
CA HIS A 144 -8.60 3.48 20.22
C HIS A 144 -7.24 3.13 20.78
N GLN A 145 -6.63 4.10 21.45
CA GLN A 145 -5.38 3.87 22.16
C GLN A 145 -5.70 3.20 23.51
N ALA A 146 -5.35 1.92 23.65
CA ALA A 146 -5.62 1.13 24.86
C ALA A 146 -4.61 1.44 25.97
N ASP A 147 -3.36 1.74 25.61
CA ASP A 147 -2.27 2.09 26.53
C ASP A 147 -1.21 2.96 25.81
N GLU A 148 -0.11 3.32 26.45
CA GLU A 148 0.96 4.13 25.87
C GLU A 148 1.46 3.55 24.54
N LYS A 149 1.11 4.24 23.44
CA LYS A 149 1.43 3.87 22.05
C LYS A 149 0.92 2.48 21.64
N ILE A 150 -0.08 1.93 22.33
CA ILE A 150 -0.77 0.68 21.96
C ILE A 150 -2.13 1.02 21.36
N TRP A 151 -2.32 0.68 20.09
CA TRP A 151 -3.55 0.96 19.35
C TRP A 151 -4.30 -0.33 19.04
N ILE A 152 -5.56 -0.42 19.44
CA ILE A 152 -6.40 -1.60 19.23
C ILE A 152 -7.73 -1.17 18.62
N ASP A 153 -8.11 -1.79 17.51
CA ASP A 153 -9.43 -1.60 16.95
C ASP A 153 -10.52 -2.20 17.84
N ALA A 154 -11.68 -1.54 17.94
CA ALA A 154 -12.78 -2.00 18.80
C ALA A 154 -13.33 -3.39 18.40
N THR A 155 -13.15 -3.80 17.15
CA THR A 155 -13.59 -5.11 16.65
C THR A 155 -12.53 -6.21 16.81
N ALA A 156 -11.30 -5.86 17.22
CA ALA A 156 -10.25 -6.82 17.47
C ALA A 156 -10.57 -7.66 18.72
N ARG A 157 -10.22 -8.94 18.67
CA ARG A 157 -10.35 -9.87 19.80
C ARG A 157 -8.97 -10.29 20.25
N VAL A 158 -8.62 -9.89 21.47
CA VAL A 158 -7.33 -10.21 22.08
C VAL A 158 -7.59 -11.09 23.29
N ASP A 159 -6.94 -12.26 23.33
CA ASP A 159 -6.99 -13.14 24.48
C ASP A 159 -6.35 -12.50 25.72
N ALA A 160 -6.88 -12.78 26.91
CA ALA A 160 -6.40 -12.19 28.17
C ALA A 160 -4.94 -12.55 28.51
N SER A 161 -4.42 -13.66 27.98
CA SER A 161 -3.04 -14.09 28.17
C SER A 161 -2.05 -13.47 27.17
N ALA A 162 -2.54 -12.78 26.14
CA ALA A 162 -1.68 -12.12 25.16
C ALA A 162 -0.96 -10.92 25.79
N ARG A 163 0.31 -10.73 25.42
CA ARG A 163 1.15 -9.64 25.92
C ARG A 163 1.46 -8.68 24.79
N ILE A 164 0.89 -7.49 24.87
CA ILE A 164 1.06 -6.45 23.87
C ILE A 164 1.89 -5.34 24.53
N GLN A 165 3.02 -5.00 23.93
CA GLN A 165 3.90 -3.93 24.42
C GLN A 165 4.07 -2.88 23.33
N GLY A 166 3.75 -1.64 23.68
CA GLY A 166 3.82 -0.51 22.78
C GLY A 166 5.27 -0.16 22.39
N PRO A 167 5.48 0.51 21.25
CA PRO A 167 4.45 0.91 20.30
C PRO A 167 3.96 -0.28 19.47
N CYS A 168 2.65 -0.39 19.22
CA CYS A 168 2.09 -1.44 18.37
C CYS A 168 0.67 -1.11 17.96
N TYR A 169 0.19 -1.83 16.95
CA TYR A 169 -1.15 -1.66 16.41
C TYR A 169 -1.81 -3.00 16.07
N ILE A 170 -3.09 -3.13 16.43
CA ILE A 170 -3.93 -4.28 16.12
C ILE A 170 -5.19 -3.79 15.39
N GLY A 171 -5.36 -4.25 14.15
CA GLY A 171 -6.41 -3.82 13.25
C GLY A 171 -7.76 -4.49 13.45
N ALA A 172 -8.74 -4.00 12.69
CA ALA A 172 -10.12 -4.44 12.75
C ALA A 172 -10.29 -5.94 12.44
N HIS A 173 -11.22 -6.59 13.14
CA HIS A 173 -11.58 -8.01 13.00
C HIS A 173 -10.40 -8.99 13.17
N THR A 174 -9.30 -8.53 13.75
CA THR A 174 -8.14 -9.37 14.00
C THR A 174 -8.33 -10.19 15.28
N ARG A 175 -7.89 -11.45 15.23
CA ARG A 175 -7.88 -12.37 16.37
C ARG A 175 -6.45 -12.61 16.83
N ILE A 176 -6.16 -12.28 18.08
CA ILE A 176 -4.91 -12.58 18.77
C ILE A 176 -5.21 -13.67 19.80
N HIS A 177 -4.66 -14.87 19.57
CA HIS A 177 -4.89 -16.03 20.43
C HIS A 177 -4.00 -16.01 21.68
N ALA A 178 -4.20 -17.02 22.54
CA ALA A 178 -3.53 -17.12 23.83
C ALA A 178 -2.00 -17.19 23.73
N GLY A 179 -1.31 -16.53 24.66
CA GLY A 179 0.16 -16.54 24.77
C GLY A 179 0.89 -15.82 23.62
N VAL A 180 0.19 -15.09 22.75
CA VAL A 180 0.82 -14.29 21.71
C VAL A 180 1.52 -13.08 22.33
N ILE A 181 2.73 -12.78 21.85
CA ILE A 181 3.52 -11.62 22.28
C ILE A 181 3.69 -10.68 21.09
N VAL A 182 3.34 -9.40 21.26
CA VAL A 182 3.47 -8.37 20.22
C VAL A 182 4.29 -7.21 20.74
N THR A 183 5.46 -6.95 20.13
CA THR A 183 6.43 -5.94 20.58
C THR A 183 7.10 -5.21 19.42
N GLY A 184 7.86 -4.15 19.72
CA GLY A 184 8.83 -3.58 18.78
C GLY A 184 8.20 -2.87 17.59
N TYR A 185 7.22 -2.00 17.79
CA TYR A 185 6.53 -1.30 16.69
C TYR A 185 5.76 -2.24 15.75
N SER A 186 5.43 -3.46 16.19
CA SER A 186 4.72 -4.42 15.33
C SER A 186 3.33 -3.92 14.92
N SER A 187 2.98 -4.17 13.65
CA SER A 187 1.62 -3.98 13.10
C SER A 187 0.97 -5.31 12.88
N VAL A 188 -0.30 -5.41 13.28
CA VAL A 188 -1.21 -6.42 12.74
C VAL A 188 -2.35 -5.69 12.06
N GLU A 189 -2.45 -5.78 10.74
CA GLU A 189 -3.51 -5.15 9.95
C GLU A 189 -4.85 -5.87 10.15
N GLN A 190 -5.86 -5.49 9.36
CA GLN A 190 -7.23 -6.01 9.49
C GLN A 190 -7.39 -7.48 9.03
N ASN A 191 -8.38 -8.17 9.62
CA ASN A 191 -8.77 -9.55 9.32
C ASN A 191 -7.64 -10.58 9.50
N CYS A 192 -6.68 -10.29 10.37
CA CYS A 192 -5.58 -11.21 10.65
C CYS A 192 -5.95 -12.20 11.76
N GLU A 193 -5.27 -13.34 11.79
CA GLU A 193 -5.40 -14.31 12.87
C GLU A 193 -4.03 -14.83 13.25
N ILE A 194 -3.62 -14.55 14.50
CA ILE A 194 -2.30 -14.89 15.04
C ILE A 194 -2.50 -15.97 16.08
N ASP A 195 -2.07 -17.18 15.75
CA ASP A 195 -2.32 -18.36 16.57
C ASP A 195 -1.34 -18.47 17.77
N MET A 196 -1.68 -19.35 18.71
CA MET A 196 -1.14 -19.40 20.06
C MET A 196 0.38 -19.48 20.12
N GLY A 197 0.96 -18.81 21.13
CA GLY A 197 2.41 -18.85 21.40
C GLY A 197 3.29 -18.18 20.32
N THR A 198 2.69 -17.48 19.36
CA THR A 198 3.43 -16.72 18.35
C THR A 198 4.01 -15.43 18.94
N THR A 199 5.26 -15.10 18.59
CA THR A 199 5.92 -13.85 18.96
C THR A 199 6.17 -12.99 17.74
N LEU A 200 5.69 -11.75 17.79
CA LEU A 200 5.89 -10.71 16.79
C LEU A 200 6.80 -9.62 17.36
N ASP A 201 7.97 -9.43 16.76
CA ASP A 201 8.93 -8.41 17.15
C ASP A 201 9.38 -7.60 15.93
N HIS A 202 9.04 -6.32 15.86
CA HIS A 202 9.30 -5.51 14.66
C HIS A 202 8.74 -6.13 13.37
N ALA A 203 7.53 -6.70 13.47
CA ALA A 203 6.86 -7.37 12.37
C ALA A 203 5.67 -6.55 11.84
N CYS A 204 5.50 -6.49 10.52
CA CYS A 204 4.30 -5.94 9.90
C CYS A 204 3.49 -7.07 9.24
N ILE A 205 2.33 -7.38 9.78
CA ILE A 205 1.42 -8.41 9.26
C ILE A 205 0.35 -7.73 8.42
N LEU A 206 0.38 -7.92 7.10
CA LEU A 206 -0.53 -7.32 6.14
C LEU A 206 -1.94 -7.93 6.19
N PRO A 207 -2.97 -7.24 5.65
CA PRO A 207 -4.36 -7.64 5.81
C PRO A 207 -4.65 -9.07 5.36
N ASN A 208 -5.61 -9.69 6.03
CA ASN A 208 -6.09 -11.03 5.71
C ASN A 208 -4.99 -12.11 5.83
N THR A 209 -4.09 -11.99 6.80
CA THR A 209 -3.01 -12.97 7.02
C THR A 209 -3.31 -13.85 8.24
N TYR A 210 -3.17 -15.15 8.08
CA TYR A 210 -3.13 -16.12 9.17
C TYR A 210 -1.69 -16.53 9.46
N LEU A 211 -1.30 -16.54 10.73
CA LEU A 211 -0.03 -17.10 11.21
C LEU A 211 -0.30 -18.33 12.08
N ALA A 212 0.36 -19.43 11.75
CA ALA A 212 0.33 -20.68 12.50
C ALA A 212 0.96 -20.52 13.91
N PRO A 213 0.65 -21.44 14.84
CA PRO A 213 1.07 -21.30 16.23
C PRO A 213 2.57 -21.53 16.40
N GLY A 214 3.15 -20.92 17.45
CA GLY A 214 4.55 -21.10 17.83
C GLY A 214 5.57 -20.46 16.88
N LEU A 215 5.16 -19.48 16.07
CA LEU A 215 6.06 -18.76 15.18
C LEU A 215 6.82 -17.64 15.91
N HIS A 216 8.06 -17.40 15.50
CA HIS A 216 8.83 -16.22 15.92
C HIS A 216 9.14 -15.36 14.70
N VAL A 217 8.35 -14.31 14.50
CA VAL A 217 8.49 -13.39 13.36
C VAL A 217 9.19 -12.13 13.85
N ARG A 218 10.39 -11.86 13.33
CA ARG A 218 11.23 -10.74 13.76
C ARG A 218 11.71 -9.93 12.58
N ASN A 219 11.58 -8.61 12.59
CA ASN A 219 12.10 -7.74 11.51
C ASN A 219 11.60 -8.19 10.12
N SER A 220 10.32 -8.55 10.02
CA SER A 220 9.73 -9.12 8.81
C SER A 220 8.45 -8.39 8.41
N VAL A 221 8.15 -8.43 7.12
CA VAL A 221 6.82 -8.10 6.58
C VAL A 221 6.18 -9.39 6.09
N VAL A 222 4.96 -9.68 6.52
CA VAL A 222 4.22 -10.88 6.11
C VAL A 222 2.98 -10.48 5.33
N ASP A 223 2.84 -11.03 4.14
CA ASP A 223 1.68 -10.85 3.27
C ASP A 223 1.09 -12.20 2.86
N GLY A 224 0.04 -12.62 3.56
CA GLY A 224 -0.59 -13.91 3.36
C GLY A 224 0.38 -15.06 3.61
N ALA A 225 0.85 -15.70 2.54
CA ALA A 225 1.82 -16.80 2.60
C ALA A 225 3.28 -16.34 2.47
N ARG A 226 3.53 -15.09 2.05
CA ARG A 226 4.88 -14.58 1.78
C ARG A 226 5.40 -13.85 3.01
N LEU A 227 6.58 -14.24 3.50
CA LEU A 227 7.32 -13.52 4.53
C LEU A 227 8.59 -12.96 3.91
N GLU A 228 8.84 -11.67 4.11
CA GLU A 228 10.09 -11.02 3.72
C GLU A 228 10.85 -10.55 4.97
N GLN A 229 12.08 -11.03 5.10
CA GLN A 229 12.97 -10.64 6.19
C GLN A 229 13.80 -9.42 5.82
N LEU A 230 13.58 -8.32 6.54
CA LEU A 230 14.06 -6.99 6.17
C LEU A 230 15.59 -6.85 6.26
N GLU A 231 16.23 -7.49 7.24
CA GLU A 231 17.69 -7.36 7.42
C GLU A 231 18.50 -8.08 6.35
N ARG A 232 17.97 -9.20 5.82
CA ARG A 232 18.69 -10.07 4.88
C ARG A 232 18.13 -10.03 3.46
N GLY A 233 16.98 -9.35 3.26
CA GLY A 233 16.26 -9.35 1.99
C GLY A 233 15.77 -10.73 1.56
N VAL A 234 15.58 -11.65 2.51
CA VAL A 234 15.18 -13.04 2.21
C VAL A 234 13.67 -13.14 2.17
N THR A 235 13.14 -13.63 1.05
CA THR A 235 11.72 -13.97 0.93
C THR A 235 11.53 -15.47 1.17
N VAL A 236 10.56 -15.83 2.01
CA VAL A 236 10.16 -17.20 2.31
C VAL A 236 8.67 -17.36 2.02
N ASP A 237 8.30 -18.44 1.33
CA ASP A 237 6.91 -18.86 1.19
C ASP A 237 6.54 -19.82 2.33
N LEU A 238 5.80 -19.29 3.29
CA LEU A 238 5.27 -20.01 4.45
C LEU A 238 4.05 -20.88 4.10
N GLY A 239 3.40 -20.63 2.96
CA GLY A 239 2.19 -21.34 2.54
C GLY A 239 2.46 -22.80 2.23
N ARG A 240 3.62 -23.11 1.64
CA ARG A 240 4.06 -24.49 1.39
C ARG A 240 4.25 -25.32 2.66
N ALA A 241 4.55 -24.66 3.78
CA ALA A 241 4.70 -25.30 5.08
C ALA A 241 3.43 -25.19 5.95
N ALA A 242 2.33 -24.67 5.40
CA ALA A 242 1.09 -24.35 6.15
C ALA A 242 1.32 -23.44 7.37
N LEU A 243 2.40 -22.64 7.36
CA LEU A 243 2.77 -21.74 8.47
C LEU A 243 2.10 -20.38 8.34
N ALA A 244 1.71 -19.98 7.13
CA ALA A 244 0.90 -18.79 6.93
C ALA A 244 -0.02 -18.97 5.72
N ALA A 245 -1.16 -18.29 5.72
CA ALA A 245 -2.11 -18.34 4.62
C ALA A 245 -2.83 -17.00 4.47
N ARG A 246 -3.24 -16.68 3.24
CA ARG A 246 -4.16 -15.56 3.01
C ARG A 246 -5.59 -16.03 3.29
N ARG A 247 -6.31 -15.29 4.14
CA ARG A 247 -7.73 -15.53 4.42
C ARG A 247 -8.57 -14.87 3.33
N TYR A 248 -9.28 -15.67 2.54
CA TYR A 248 -10.38 -15.16 1.75
C TYR A 248 -11.63 -15.15 2.63
N HIS A 249 -12.22 -13.97 2.84
CA HIS A 249 -13.55 -13.90 3.43
C HIS A 249 -14.56 -14.42 2.39
N VAL A 250 -15.01 -15.65 2.55
CA VAL A 250 -16.20 -16.14 1.84
C VAL A 250 -17.41 -15.67 2.67
N PRO A 251 -18.27 -14.77 2.15
CA PRO A 251 -19.46 -14.35 2.88
C PRO A 251 -20.30 -15.59 3.20
N SER A 252 -20.60 -15.80 4.47
CA SER A 252 -21.39 -16.95 4.92
C SER A 252 -22.86 -16.72 4.60
N ALA A 253 -23.29 -17.02 3.37
CA ALA A 253 -24.69 -17.30 3.09
C ALA A 253 -24.88 -18.16 1.84
N VAL A 254 -25.67 -19.22 2.03
CA VAL A 254 -26.31 -20.11 1.06
C VAL A 254 -25.57 -21.41 0.74
N THR A 255 -25.90 -22.43 1.53
CA THR A 255 -25.98 -23.83 1.11
C THR A 255 -26.70 -23.93 -0.24
N ARG A 256 -25.98 -24.27 -1.31
CA ARG A 256 -26.58 -24.95 -2.47
C ARG A 256 -25.70 -26.14 -2.85
N THR A 257 -26.38 -27.27 -2.92
CA THR A 257 -25.89 -28.58 -3.36
C THR A 257 -25.28 -28.52 -4.75
N ALA A 258 -24.28 -29.39 -4.95
CA ALA A 258 -23.36 -29.48 -6.08
C ALA A 258 -23.98 -29.53 -7.50
N SER A 259 -23.26 -29.01 -8.50
CA SER A 259 -22.65 -29.84 -9.56
C SER A 259 -21.59 -29.05 -10.35
N ALA A 260 -20.60 -29.76 -10.85
CA ALA A 260 -19.37 -29.31 -11.50
C ALA A 260 -19.52 -28.27 -12.64
N ALA A 261 -18.56 -27.35 -12.71
CA ALA A 261 -17.72 -27.13 -13.90
C ALA A 261 -16.58 -26.17 -13.52
N SER A 262 -15.37 -26.57 -13.88
CA SER A 262 -14.12 -25.82 -13.80
C SER A 262 -14.16 -24.54 -14.63
N GLU A 263 -13.67 -23.43 -14.06
CA GLU A 263 -12.88 -22.41 -14.77
C GLU A 263 -12.26 -21.47 -13.72
N GLY A 264 -10.95 -21.63 -13.51
CA GLY A 264 -10.19 -20.90 -12.50
C GLY A 264 -9.86 -19.50 -12.95
N GLY A 265 -10.59 -18.51 -12.42
CA GLY A 265 -10.20 -17.10 -12.43
C GLY A 265 -9.44 -16.76 -11.15
N ASN A 266 -8.11 -16.81 -11.21
CA ASN A 266 -7.23 -16.45 -10.10
C ASN A 266 -7.13 -14.92 -10.03
N LEU A 267 -7.75 -14.29 -9.03
CA LEU A 267 -7.62 -12.85 -8.77
C LEU A 267 -6.42 -12.63 -7.85
N ILE A 268 -5.36 -12.09 -8.44
CA ILE A 268 -4.07 -11.82 -7.82
C ILE A 268 -4.17 -10.48 -7.08
N GLY A 269 -3.96 -10.50 -5.76
CA GLY A 269 -3.68 -9.31 -4.96
C GLY A 269 -2.20 -8.98 -5.02
N CYS A 270 -1.91 -7.69 -5.24
CA CYS A 270 -0.61 -7.02 -5.10
C CYS A 270 0.60 -7.91 -5.37
N ASP A 271 0.95 -8.05 -6.65
CA ASP A 271 2.24 -8.60 -7.05
C ASP A 271 3.33 -7.56 -6.73
N TRP A 272 3.95 -7.69 -5.56
CA TRP A 272 5.09 -6.87 -5.19
C TRP A 272 6.31 -7.37 -5.97
N GLY A 273 6.46 -6.81 -7.17
CA GLY A 273 7.69 -6.68 -7.94
C GLY A 273 8.61 -7.89 -7.89
N THR A 274 8.33 -8.89 -8.72
CA THR A 274 9.41 -9.70 -9.30
C THR A 274 9.88 -8.93 -10.53
N ASP A 275 11.04 -8.26 -10.47
CA ASP A 275 12.01 -8.20 -11.58
C ASP A 275 13.07 -7.11 -11.35
N ALA A 276 14.26 -7.56 -10.96
CA ALA A 276 15.50 -6.82 -11.19
C ALA A 276 16.68 -7.81 -11.30
N GLN A 277 16.62 -8.74 -12.25
CA GLN A 277 17.85 -9.29 -12.84
C GLN A 277 18.18 -8.47 -14.09
N ALA A 278 19.19 -7.62 -13.92
CA ALA A 278 19.78 -6.80 -14.97
C ALA A 278 20.30 -7.69 -16.12
N LEU A 279 19.67 -7.61 -17.29
CA LEU A 279 20.28 -7.99 -18.55
C LEU A 279 21.13 -6.81 -19.04
N MET A 280 22.44 -6.90 -18.80
CA MET A 280 23.43 -6.05 -19.48
C MET A 280 23.49 -6.43 -20.97
N PRO A 281 23.56 -5.46 -21.90
CA PRO A 281 23.83 -5.78 -23.30
C PRO A 281 25.31 -6.15 -23.47
N VAL A 282 25.56 -7.40 -23.84
CA VAL A 282 26.86 -7.87 -24.32
C VAL A 282 27.17 -7.15 -25.62
N ARG A 283 28.23 -6.34 -25.63
CA ARG A 283 28.83 -5.79 -26.86
C ARG A 283 29.36 -6.97 -27.69
N GLY A 284 28.76 -7.19 -28.86
CA GLY A 284 29.34 -8.06 -29.88
C GLY A 284 30.45 -7.30 -30.59
N ASP A 285 31.69 -7.65 -30.29
CA ASP A 285 32.84 -7.29 -31.13
C ASP A 285 32.78 -8.14 -32.41
N THR A 286 32.59 -7.48 -33.54
CA THR A 286 32.92 -8.02 -34.87
C THR A 286 34.42 -7.88 -35.06
N HIS A 287 35.13 -9.00 -35.11
CA HIS A 287 36.43 -9.07 -35.77
C HIS A 287 36.33 -9.98 -36.99
N ASP A 288 36.50 -9.32 -38.13
CA ASP A 288 36.93 -9.92 -39.38
C ASP A 288 38.26 -10.66 -39.21
N VAL A 289 38.31 -11.82 -39.84
CA VAL A 289 39.42 -12.55 -40.51
C VAL A 289 39.38 -14.03 -40.17
#